data_AF-A0A4Z2BTH7-F1
#
_entry.id   AF-A0A4Z2BTH7-F1
#
_cell.length_a   1.000
_cell.length_b   1.000
_cell.length_c   1.000
_cell.angle_alpha   90.00
_cell.angle_beta   90.00
_cell.angle_gamma   90.00
#
_symmetry.space_group_name_H-M   'P 1'
#
loop_
_entity.id
_entity.type
_entity.pdbx_description
1 polymer ?
#
loop_
_entity_poly.entity_id
_entity_poly.type
_entity_poly.pdbx_seq_one_letter_code
_entity_poly.pdbx_strand_id
1 'polypeptide(L)'
;MASSRVLEREVQEQPKRAAAANIDLCAHKYSLLVVIGRTAQPRQTGLISREIERGIRSWNVDLKSCDLNLYLRQFLSYHTASFKGVGHKCLRHSTRVLDAQVLICPSQDQVHSEVRALLSHESAHKLLILAGESVEESGELLFHRGLFSPKHLKQILTELFIDPEVCSSKLSVTLSCPNIGLWRETLLGNQPLCEALTLHVNPPEVLPVMEPVGEFTSLITGTISPPSPFDLLPPPNTVGFLKLSRPCCYVFPAGRGDCAFFAVNGFTMLMDGGSDAQACFWKLVRHLDRIDAVLLTHVGTENLPGVNAFLERKVAESDLSSDIKDDSSKRLISPELGVVFFNAPNRLQTEKQDYADNVLKSTQQAALTLQLLKKLDIKPQPMFQPQGIPTEPITLFQKMGVGQLDLYILSPGKKSQEYQTFMENWPDVGSSLPKDQTLPLTALASVSILLVWHPACPQEKVVRMLFPGVTPQAKLLQGLENLKGLAFLQKPTVTTGDLQRLGEGKRTNRTDSIDSGLSQGQDISSKLGRDWGGKDDVKNVLMREKGKAQNGVTTKEAGKTRMREAGVKQKASEKNSSRKVGSKKEEKTGT
;
A
#
# COMPACT_ATOMS: atom_id res chain seq x y z
N MET A 1 5.66 -41.98 -37.80
CA MET A 1 6.82 -42.90 -37.71
C MET A 1 7.96 -42.06 -37.14
N ALA A 2 8.25 -42.14 -35.84
CA ALA A 2 9.14 -43.13 -35.21
C ALA A 2 10.57 -43.05 -35.78
N SER A 3 11.67 -43.01 -35.04
CA SER A 3 11.94 -42.99 -33.60
C SER A 3 13.47 -42.81 -33.40
N SER A 4 13.84 -42.00 -32.41
CA SER A 4 14.94 -42.11 -31.40
C SER A 4 16.39 -42.55 -31.72
N ARG A 5 17.34 -41.84 -31.07
CA ARG A 5 18.43 -42.27 -30.14
C ARG A 5 19.49 -41.15 -30.07
N VAL A 6 19.49 -40.24 -29.08
CA VAL A 6 20.06 -40.32 -27.72
C VAL A 6 21.53 -40.75 -27.67
N LEU A 7 22.39 -39.82 -27.23
CA LEU A 7 23.53 -40.08 -26.36
C LEU A 7 23.74 -38.85 -25.48
N GLU A 8 23.35 -39.01 -24.22
CA GLU A 8 23.58 -38.09 -23.10
C GLU A 8 25.09 -38.00 -22.79
N ARG A 9 25.57 -36.79 -22.51
CA ARG A 9 26.74 -36.56 -21.67
C ARG A 9 26.32 -35.61 -20.56
N GLU A 10 26.01 -36.19 -19.41
CA GLU A 10 25.94 -35.49 -18.14
C GLU A 10 27.31 -34.83 -17.87
N VAL A 11 27.35 -33.50 -17.90
CA VAL A 11 28.39 -32.75 -17.19
C VAL A 11 27.77 -32.39 -15.86
N GLN A 12 28.24 -33.09 -14.83
CA GLN A 12 27.93 -32.87 -13.43
C GLN A 12 28.37 -31.44 -13.06
N GLU A 13 27.42 -30.49 -13.08
CA GLU A 13 27.61 -29.17 -12.50
C GLU A 13 27.74 -29.33 -10.98
N GLN A 14 28.98 -29.42 -10.51
CA GLN A 14 29.28 -29.13 -9.12
C GLN A 14 28.89 -27.67 -8.84
N PRO A 15 28.25 -27.37 -7.70
CA PRO A 15 28.02 -26.00 -7.31
C PRO A 15 29.40 -25.36 -7.08
N LYS A 16 29.79 -24.43 -7.94
CA LYS A 16 30.91 -23.52 -7.64
C LYS A 16 30.53 -22.77 -6.36
N ARG A 17 31.03 -23.25 -5.22
CA ARG A 17 31.17 -22.47 -3.99
C ARG A 17 31.79 -21.14 -4.41
N ALA A 18 31.03 -20.06 -4.26
CA ALA A 18 31.62 -18.72 -4.24
C ALA A 18 32.67 -18.77 -3.14
N ALA A 19 33.95 -18.58 -3.50
CA ALA A 19 35.01 -18.49 -2.53
C ALA A 19 34.65 -17.34 -1.57
N ALA A 20 34.50 -17.66 -0.29
CA ALA A 20 34.39 -16.65 0.76
C ALA A 20 35.64 -15.78 0.67
N ALA A 21 35.48 -14.53 0.24
CA ALA A 21 36.56 -13.57 0.23
C ALA A 21 36.94 -13.30 1.68
N ASN A 22 38.17 -13.64 2.08
CA ASN A 22 38.75 -13.13 3.31
C ASN A 22 38.72 -11.59 3.23
N ILE A 23 37.94 -10.95 4.11
CA ILE A 23 37.84 -9.49 4.16
C ILE A 23 39.02 -8.98 4.97
N ASP A 24 40.10 -8.57 4.30
CA ASP A 24 41.22 -7.91 4.96
C ASP A 24 40.85 -6.43 5.23
N LEU A 25 40.56 -6.10 6.50
CA LEU A 25 40.10 -4.76 6.87
C LEU A 25 41.28 -3.82 7.13
N CYS A 26 41.29 -2.67 6.45
CA CYS A 26 42.22 -1.59 6.68
C CYS A 26 41.79 -0.75 7.90
N ALA A 27 42.57 -0.82 8.97
CA ALA A 27 42.37 -0.04 10.20
C ALA A 27 42.43 1.48 10.00
N HIS A 28 43.08 1.95 8.93
CA HIS A 28 43.28 3.38 8.63
C HIS A 28 42.28 3.92 7.60
N LYS A 29 41.29 3.12 7.21
CA LYS A 29 40.26 3.48 6.24
C LYS A 29 38.90 3.53 6.91
N TYR A 30 38.17 4.59 6.64
CA TYR A 30 36.88 4.93 7.22
C TYR A 30 35.83 4.99 6.12
N SER A 31 34.60 4.58 6.41
CA SER A 31 33.48 4.70 5.48
C SER A 31 32.27 5.36 6.13
N LEU A 32 31.65 6.28 5.40
CA LEU A 32 30.46 7.01 5.80
C LEU A 32 29.38 6.81 4.73
N LEU A 33 28.22 6.32 5.12
CA LEU A 33 27.02 6.26 4.29
C LEU A 33 25.88 7.03 4.97
N VAL A 34 25.38 8.06 4.30
CA VAL A 34 24.20 8.82 4.73
C VAL A 34 23.03 8.45 3.80
N VAL A 35 21.96 7.93 4.37
CA VAL A 35 20.73 7.54 3.66
C VAL A 35 19.62 8.47 4.10
N ILE A 36 19.05 9.19 3.14
CA ILE A 36 17.99 10.17 3.39
C ILE A 36 16.70 9.66 2.76
N GLY A 37 15.75 9.33 3.63
CA GLY A 37 14.45 8.79 3.28
C GLY A 37 13.49 9.84 2.71
N ARG A 38 12.21 9.45 2.65
CA ARG A 38 11.09 10.33 2.30
C ARG A 38 10.97 11.46 3.33
N THR A 39 10.55 12.63 2.86
CA THR A 39 10.25 13.79 3.69
C THR A 39 8.85 14.28 3.37
N ALA A 40 7.99 14.41 4.38
CA ALA A 40 6.60 14.80 4.17
C ALA A 40 6.43 16.32 4.02
N GLN A 41 7.23 17.12 4.73
CA GLN A 41 7.08 18.58 4.71
C GLN A 41 8.41 19.35 4.64
N PRO A 42 8.43 20.56 4.04
CA PRO A 42 9.65 21.38 3.97
C PRO A 42 10.19 21.76 5.35
N ARG A 43 9.32 21.87 6.37
CA ARG A 43 9.68 22.22 7.76
C ARG A 43 10.47 21.12 8.48
N GLN A 44 10.43 19.87 7.99
CA GLN A 44 11.15 18.72 8.55
C GLN A 44 12.63 18.66 8.14
N THR A 45 13.06 19.50 7.19
CA THR A 45 14.47 19.59 6.76
C THR A 45 15.41 19.91 7.93
N GLY A 46 14.97 20.75 8.87
CA GLY A 46 15.74 21.06 10.09
C GLY A 46 15.98 19.85 11.00
N LEU A 47 15.03 18.90 11.05
CA LEU A 47 15.17 17.67 11.83
C LEU A 47 16.16 16.71 11.17
N ILE A 48 16.12 16.57 9.84
CA ILE A 48 17.08 15.76 9.07
C ILE A 48 18.50 16.30 9.23
N SER A 49 18.66 17.63 9.19
CA SER A 49 19.96 18.28 9.47
C SER A 49 20.50 17.84 10.84
N ARG A 50 19.67 17.90 11.88
CA ARG A 50 20.04 17.49 13.24
C ARG A 50 20.35 16.00 13.34
N GLU A 51 19.60 15.13 12.66
CA GLU A 51 19.84 13.68 12.65
C GLU A 51 21.18 13.32 12.01
N ILE A 52 21.54 13.99 10.90
CA ILE A 52 22.82 13.81 10.22
C ILE A 52 23.97 14.36 11.08
N GLU A 53 23.81 15.58 11.61
CA GLU A 53 24.81 16.19 12.49
C GLU A 53 25.05 15.31 13.73
N ARG A 54 23.98 14.85 14.40
CA ARG A 54 24.07 13.91 15.51
C ARG A 54 24.80 12.65 15.10
N GLY A 55 24.44 12.05 13.96
CA GLY A 55 25.06 10.81 13.49
C GLY A 55 26.57 10.95 13.26
N ILE A 56 27.02 12.04 12.65
CA ILE A 56 28.44 12.32 12.45
C ILE A 56 29.12 12.57 13.80
N ARG A 57 28.51 13.35 14.70
CA ARG A 57 29.11 13.69 16.00
C ARG A 57 29.15 12.52 16.99
N SER A 58 28.30 11.52 16.78
CA SER A 58 28.29 10.25 17.51
C SER A 58 29.33 9.24 17.00
N TRP A 59 30.05 9.54 15.92
CA TRP A 59 31.04 8.62 15.36
C TRP A 59 32.36 8.66 16.14
N ASN A 60 32.73 7.52 16.73
CA ASN A 60 33.97 7.38 17.50
C ASN A 60 35.18 7.20 16.55
N VAL A 61 35.69 8.32 16.02
CA VAL A 61 36.86 8.37 15.14
C VAL A 61 37.91 9.31 15.72
N ASP A 62 39.18 8.91 15.63
CA ASP A 62 40.29 9.81 15.96
C ASP A 62 40.52 10.82 14.84
N LEU A 63 40.18 12.09 15.10
CA LEU A 63 40.33 13.19 14.15
C LEU A 63 41.78 13.42 13.69
N LYS A 64 42.79 12.91 14.42
CA LYS A 64 44.19 12.95 13.97
C LYS A 64 44.46 11.99 12.83
N SER A 65 43.76 10.85 12.82
CA SER A 65 43.89 9.82 11.79
C SER A 65 42.96 10.06 10.59
N CYS A 66 41.79 10.65 10.85
CA CYS A 66 40.81 11.00 9.83
C CYS A 66 40.26 12.41 10.08
N ASP A 67 40.82 13.40 9.39
CA ASP A 67 40.35 14.79 9.45
C ASP A 67 39.01 14.94 8.71
N LEU A 68 37.91 14.76 9.45
CA LEU A 68 36.56 14.90 8.91
C LEU A 68 36.29 16.32 8.38
N ASN A 69 36.93 17.38 8.92
CA ASN A 69 36.74 18.73 8.40
C ASN A 69 37.28 18.84 6.97
N LEU A 70 38.49 18.33 6.74
CA LEU A 70 39.13 18.34 5.43
C LEU A 70 38.30 17.52 4.42
N TYR A 71 37.94 16.29 4.77
CA TYR A 71 37.27 15.39 3.83
C TYR A 71 35.81 15.78 3.54
N LEU A 72 35.07 16.32 4.52
CA LEU A 72 33.73 16.84 4.26
C LEU A 72 33.78 18.12 3.40
N ARG A 73 34.76 19.00 3.60
CA ARG A 73 34.98 20.16 2.70
C ARG A 73 35.34 19.72 1.27
N GLN A 74 36.18 18.70 1.12
CA GLN A 74 36.48 18.12 -0.20
C GLN A 74 35.23 17.56 -0.86
N PHE A 75 34.42 16.79 -0.12
CA PHE A 75 33.13 16.28 -0.61
C PHE A 75 32.23 17.42 -1.09
N LEU A 76 32.07 18.47 -0.28
CA LEU A 76 31.30 19.67 -0.60
C LEU A 76 31.79 20.32 -1.89
N SER A 77 33.10 20.57 -1.99
CA SER A 77 33.71 21.21 -3.16
C SER A 77 33.47 20.42 -4.46
N TYR A 78 33.50 19.09 -4.38
CA TYR A 78 33.33 18.21 -5.54
C TYR A 78 31.86 18.11 -5.98
N HIS A 79 30.92 18.15 -5.03
CA HIS A 79 29.50 17.89 -5.29
C HIS A 79 28.60 19.13 -5.28
N THR A 80 29.13 20.33 -5.04
CA THR A 80 28.34 21.59 -4.97
C THR A 80 27.42 21.78 -6.19
N ALA A 81 27.88 21.42 -7.40
CA ALA A 81 27.04 21.47 -8.60
C ALA A 81 26.01 20.33 -8.66
N SER A 82 26.37 19.14 -8.20
CA SER A 82 25.53 17.93 -8.16
C SER A 82 24.35 18.04 -7.20
N PHE A 83 24.45 18.90 -6.19
CA PHE A 83 23.34 19.23 -5.29
C PHE A 83 22.27 20.13 -5.93
N LYS A 84 22.49 20.69 -7.13
CA LYS A 84 21.44 21.43 -7.85
C LYS A 84 20.36 20.48 -8.42
N GLY A 85 19.10 20.91 -8.38
CA GLY A 85 17.95 20.16 -8.88
C GLY A 85 17.37 19.16 -7.88
N VAL A 86 16.06 18.91 -7.98
CA VAL A 86 15.30 18.00 -7.12
C VAL A 86 15.37 16.58 -7.66
N GLY A 87 15.43 15.58 -6.78
CA GLY A 87 15.22 14.19 -7.15
C GLY A 87 16.17 13.22 -6.48
N HIS A 88 16.17 11.99 -7.01
CA HIS A 88 17.06 10.92 -6.58
C HIS A 88 18.53 11.28 -6.84
N LYS A 89 19.39 11.13 -5.83
CA LYS A 89 20.83 11.39 -5.95
C LYS A 89 21.65 10.33 -5.23
N CYS A 90 22.75 9.93 -5.85
CA CYS A 90 23.79 9.11 -5.24
C CYS A 90 25.13 9.81 -5.44
N LEU A 91 25.65 10.39 -4.36
CA LEU A 91 26.89 11.16 -4.38
C LEU A 91 27.93 10.39 -3.59
N ARG A 92 29.05 10.05 -4.24
CA ARG A 92 30.16 9.36 -3.60
C ARG A 92 31.44 10.15 -3.80
N HIS A 93 32.27 10.23 -2.77
CA HIS A 93 33.61 10.76 -2.83
C HIS A 93 34.52 9.83 -2.04
N SER A 94 35.44 9.18 -2.74
CA SER A 94 36.35 8.20 -2.16
C SER A 94 37.76 8.76 -2.13
N THR A 95 38.38 8.74 -0.96
CA THR A 95 39.79 9.10 -0.76
C THR A 95 40.55 7.88 -0.22
N ARG A 96 41.86 8.03 0.02
CA ARG A 96 42.67 6.96 0.64
C ARG A 96 42.27 6.67 2.09
N VAL A 97 41.68 7.65 2.78
CA VAL A 97 41.37 7.57 4.21
C VAL A 97 39.86 7.49 4.46
N LEU A 98 39.06 8.33 3.80
CA LEU A 98 37.60 8.36 3.95
C LEU A 98 36.89 8.05 2.62
N ASP A 99 35.96 7.10 2.65
CA ASP A 99 34.98 6.86 1.60
C ASP A 99 33.61 7.37 2.07
N ALA A 100 33.15 8.48 1.51
CA ALA A 100 31.89 9.13 1.90
C ALA A 100 30.84 9.00 0.79
N GLN A 101 29.63 8.58 1.16
CA GLN A 101 28.52 8.42 0.24
C GLN A 101 27.22 8.98 0.84
N VAL A 102 26.44 9.67 0.01
CA VAL A 102 25.16 10.26 0.37
C VAL A 102 24.11 9.82 -0.64
N LEU A 103 23.04 9.20 -0.14
CA LEU A 103 21.88 8.79 -0.91
C LEU A 103 20.69 9.68 -0.55
N ILE A 104 20.13 10.37 -1.53
CA ILE A 104 18.95 11.23 -1.38
C ILE A 104 17.77 10.59 -2.12
N CYS A 105 16.66 10.40 -1.41
CA CYS A 105 15.44 9.79 -1.94
C CYS A 105 15.68 8.43 -2.65
N PRO A 106 16.49 7.50 -2.09
CA PRO A 106 16.84 6.25 -2.76
C PRO A 106 15.66 5.28 -2.85
N SER A 107 15.79 4.30 -3.74
CA SER A 107 14.90 3.13 -3.75
C SER A 107 15.34 2.11 -2.70
N GLN A 108 14.41 1.27 -2.24
CA GLN A 108 14.72 0.18 -1.31
C GLN A 108 15.87 -0.72 -1.81
N ASP A 109 15.86 -1.10 -3.09
CA ASP A 109 16.88 -1.96 -3.70
C ASP A 109 18.26 -1.33 -3.70
N GLN A 110 18.32 -0.01 -3.93
CA GLN A 110 19.58 0.72 -3.90
C GLN A 110 20.12 0.78 -2.47
N VAL A 111 19.30 1.14 -1.48
CA VAL A 111 19.76 1.16 -0.07
C VAL A 111 20.27 -0.20 0.35
N HIS A 112 19.57 -1.27 0.00
CA HIS A 112 19.99 -2.62 0.31
C HIS A 112 21.36 -2.97 -0.31
N SER A 113 21.58 -2.58 -1.58
CA SER A 113 22.84 -2.81 -2.28
C SER A 113 23.99 -1.98 -1.73
N GLU A 114 23.76 -0.70 -1.44
CA GLU A 114 24.78 0.23 -0.94
C GLU A 114 25.13 -0.04 0.54
N VAL A 115 24.15 -0.43 1.37
CA VAL A 115 24.41 -0.88 2.75
C VAL A 115 25.22 -2.17 2.75
N ARG A 116 24.90 -3.13 1.86
CA ARG A 116 25.72 -4.33 1.71
C ARG A 116 27.14 -3.97 1.26
N ALA A 117 27.27 -3.09 0.26
CA ALA A 117 28.57 -2.62 -0.23
C ALA A 117 29.40 -1.91 0.84
N LEU A 118 28.76 -1.06 1.66
CA LEU A 118 29.38 -0.42 2.82
C LEU A 118 29.94 -1.48 3.77
N LEU A 119 29.12 -2.46 4.16
CA LEU A 119 29.51 -3.47 5.15
C LEU A 119 30.60 -4.41 4.63
N SER A 120 30.60 -4.74 3.35
CA SER A 120 31.64 -5.56 2.69
C SER A 120 32.92 -4.79 2.35
N HIS A 121 32.94 -3.46 2.50
CA HIS A 121 34.09 -2.64 2.14
C HIS A 121 35.29 -2.88 3.08
N GLU A 122 36.49 -2.60 2.60
CA GLU A 122 37.78 -2.79 3.26
C GLU A 122 37.97 -1.93 4.53
N SER A 123 37.07 -1.00 4.86
CA SER A 123 37.21 -0.13 6.02
C SER A 123 36.89 -0.85 7.35
N ALA A 124 37.73 -0.66 8.36
CA ALA A 124 37.49 -1.19 9.70
C ALA A 124 36.46 -0.37 10.50
N HIS A 125 36.30 0.92 10.17
CA HIS A 125 35.40 1.84 10.86
C HIS A 125 34.32 2.36 9.92
N LYS A 126 33.05 2.07 10.21
CA LYS A 126 31.92 2.37 9.34
C LYS A 126 30.85 3.16 10.08
N LEU A 127 30.32 4.21 9.47
CA LEU A 127 29.18 4.97 9.94
C LEU A 127 28.04 4.88 8.93
N LEU A 128 26.88 4.42 9.41
CA LEU A 128 25.62 4.41 8.67
C LEU A 128 24.65 5.38 9.34
N ILE A 129 24.21 6.40 8.62
CA ILE A 129 23.22 7.37 9.08
C ILE A 129 21.93 7.16 8.28
N LEU A 130 20.83 6.94 9.00
CA LEU A 130 19.48 6.84 8.47
C LEU A 130 18.69 8.07 8.97
N ALA A 131 18.30 8.95 8.05
CA ALA A 131 17.58 10.18 8.37
C ALA A 131 16.33 10.33 7.49
N GLY A 132 15.23 10.83 8.06
CA GLY A 132 13.97 11.03 7.35
C GLY A 132 12.75 10.42 8.04
N GLU A 133 11.62 10.39 7.34
CA GLU A 133 10.35 9.99 7.92
C GLU A 133 10.30 8.50 8.26
N SER A 134 9.87 8.19 9.48
CA SER A 134 9.87 6.83 10.04
C SER A 134 8.49 6.42 10.55
N VAL A 135 8.16 5.13 10.53
CA VAL A 135 6.85 4.64 11.00
C VAL A 135 6.80 4.59 12.53
N GLU A 136 5.67 5.01 13.14
CA GLU A 136 5.54 5.18 14.60
C GLU A 136 5.81 3.91 15.43
N GLU A 137 5.38 2.73 14.97
CA GLU A 137 5.55 1.48 15.72
C GLU A 137 6.86 0.75 15.40
N SER A 138 7.18 0.62 14.11
CA SER A 138 8.33 -0.18 13.67
C SER A 138 9.64 0.60 13.66
N GLY A 139 9.58 1.93 13.56
CA GLY A 139 10.73 2.81 13.41
C GLY A 139 11.37 2.77 12.02
N GLU A 140 10.76 2.08 11.07
CA GLU A 140 11.37 1.85 9.75
C GLU A 140 11.43 3.12 8.93
N LEU A 141 12.54 3.33 8.24
CA LEU A 141 12.75 4.50 7.40
C LEU A 141 11.97 4.33 6.08
N LEU A 142 11.12 5.30 5.77
CA LEU A 142 10.28 5.29 4.57
C LEU A 142 11.04 5.84 3.36
N PHE A 143 10.78 5.27 2.20
CA PHE A 143 11.19 5.81 0.90
C PHE A 143 9.97 6.17 0.06
N HIS A 144 10.19 6.78 -1.11
CA HIS A 144 9.13 6.98 -2.10
C HIS A 144 8.53 5.65 -2.56
N ARG A 145 9.34 4.59 -2.57
CA ARG A 145 8.92 3.24 -2.91
C ARG A 145 9.65 2.23 -2.03
N GLY A 146 8.92 1.63 -1.10
CA GLY A 146 9.45 0.69 -0.12
C GLY A 146 9.99 1.35 1.15
N LEU A 147 10.70 0.58 1.95
CA LEU A 147 11.21 0.98 3.27
C LEU A 147 12.51 0.26 3.62
N PHE A 148 13.25 0.78 4.59
CA PHE A 148 14.39 0.10 5.20
C PHE A 148 14.13 -0.19 6.67
N SER A 149 14.24 -1.47 7.04
CA SER A 149 13.88 -1.96 8.37
C SER A 149 15.08 -2.46 9.16
N PRO A 150 14.98 -2.50 10.50
CA PRO A 150 16.00 -3.14 11.32
C PRO A 150 16.18 -4.63 10.99
N LYS A 151 15.10 -5.30 10.54
CA LYS A 151 15.15 -6.69 10.08
C LYS A 151 15.97 -6.83 8.79
N HIS A 152 15.83 -5.90 7.84
CA HIS A 152 16.64 -5.89 6.62
C HIS A 152 18.13 -5.72 6.97
N LEU A 153 18.47 -4.79 7.86
CA LEU A 153 19.86 -4.61 8.29
C LEU A 153 20.40 -5.86 9.00
N LYS A 154 19.62 -6.45 9.91
CA LYS A 154 19.99 -7.70 10.59
C LYS A 154 20.22 -8.83 9.60
N GLN A 155 19.39 -8.96 8.57
CA GLN A 155 19.56 -9.95 7.52
C GLN A 155 20.87 -9.73 6.75
N ILE A 156 21.16 -8.50 6.31
CA ILE A 156 22.42 -8.18 5.61
C ILE A 156 23.64 -8.52 6.48
N LEU A 157 23.59 -8.16 7.77
CA LEU A 157 24.66 -8.49 8.72
C LEU A 157 24.81 -10.01 8.87
N THR A 158 23.71 -10.73 9.03
CA THR A 158 23.73 -12.19 9.17
C THR A 158 24.31 -12.85 7.92
N GLU A 159 23.91 -12.40 6.72
CA GLU A 159 24.40 -12.93 5.44
C GLU A 159 25.89 -12.68 5.19
N LEU A 160 26.41 -11.53 5.63
CA LEU A 160 27.83 -11.19 5.46
C LEU A 160 28.74 -11.87 6.48
N PHE A 161 28.22 -12.20 7.66
CA PHE A 161 29.00 -12.74 8.78
C PHE A 161 28.57 -14.16 9.17
N ILE A 162 28.09 -14.97 8.21
CA ILE A 162 27.69 -16.37 8.43
C ILE A 162 28.85 -17.22 8.96
N ASP A 163 30.10 -16.91 8.57
CA ASP A 163 31.28 -17.69 8.90
C ASP A 163 32.23 -16.90 9.83
N PRO A 164 32.27 -17.21 11.14
CA PRO A 164 33.04 -16.44 12.13
C PRO A 164 34.56 -16.60 11.99
N GLU A 165 35.04 -17.58 11.21
CA GLU A 165 36.48 -17.80 10.98
C GLU A 165 37.11 -16.82 9.95
N VAL A 166 36.30 -15.96 9.31
CA VAL A 166 36.72 -15.15 8.14
C VAL A 166 37.22 -13.74 8.50
N CYS A 167 36.97 -13.24 9.72
CA CYS A 167 37.39 -11.89 10.14
C CYS A 167 38.52 -11.94 11.17
N SER A 168 39.77 -11.75 10.74
CA SER A 168 40.93 -11.60 11.62
C SER A 168 40.96 -10.24 12.36
N SER A 169 40.24 -9.24 11.83
CA SER A 169 40.25 -7.84 12.27
C SER A 169 38.87 -7.40 12.77
N LYS A 170 38.85 -6.61 13.85
CA LYS A 170 37.62 -6.10 14.47
C LYS A 170 36.95 -5.06 13.58
N LEU A 171 35.70 -5.30 13.18
CA LEU A 171 34.87 -4.35 12.45
C LEU A 171 34.02 -3.53 13.42
N SER A 172 34.11 -2.20 13.35
CA SER A 172 33.29 -1.29 14.14
C SER A 172 32.26 -0.58 13.25
N VAL A 173 30.98 -0.82 13.52
CA VAL A 173 29.86 -0.19 12.80
C VAL A 173 29.08 0.70 13.77
N THR A 174 28.98 1.98 13.46
CA THR A 174 28.11 2.93 14.14
C THR A 174 26.87 3.17 13.30
N LEU A 175 25.69 2.92 13.87
CA LEU A 175 24.40 3.20 13.26
C LEU A 175 23.77 4.41 13.95
N SER A 176 23.51 5.47 13.19
CA SER A 176 22.60 6.55 13.58
C SER A 176 21.24 6.32 12.91
N CYS A 177 20.20 6.08 13.70
CA CYS A 177 18.85 5.83 13.21
C CYS A 177 17.81 6.58 14.08
N PRO A 178 16.56 6.68 13.64
CA PRO A 178 15.46 7.19 14.47
C PRO A 178 15.43 6.48 15.82
N ASN A 179 15.17 7.21 16.92
CA ASN A 179 15.12 6.67 18.28
C ASN A 179 13.79 5.95 18.59
N ILE A 180 13.09 5.50 17.56
CA ILE A 180 11.71 5.01 17.64
C ILE A 180 11.66 3.59 17.10
N GLY A 181 10.72 2.80 17.60
CA GLY A 181 10.53 1.41 17.19
C GLY A 181 11.65 0.49 17.65
N LEU A 182 11.85 -0.60 16.91
CA LEU A 182 12.54 -1.79 17.40
C LEU A 182 14.02 -1.87 16.96
N TRP A 183 14.65 -0.75 16.58
CA TRP A 183 16.03 -0.76 16.06
C TRP A 183 17.03 -1.36 17.04
N ARG A 184 17.04 -0.90 18.29
CA ARG A 184 17.94 -1.42 19.34
C ARG A 184 17.62 -2.87 19.66
N GLU A 185 16.36 -3.20 19.89
CA GLU A 185 15.91 -4.54 20.29
C GLU A 185 16.19 -5.60 19.21
N THR A 186 15.94 -5.27 17.94
CA THR A 186 16.11 -6.22 16.83
C THR A 186 17.59 -6.51 16.57
N LEU A 187 18.43 -5.46 16.61
CA LEU A 187 19.85 -5.53 16.29
C LEU A 187 20.73 -6.03 17.45
N LEU A 188 20.37 -5.69 18.70
CA LEU A 188 21.13 -6.04 19.91
C LEU A 188 20.48 -7.17 20.73
N GLY A 189 19.45 -7.83 20.18
CA GLY A 189 18.73 -8.94 20.86
C GLY A 189 19.64 -10.11 21.27
N ASN A 190 19.05 -11.08 21.98
CA ASN A 190 19.69 -12.07 22.88
C ASN A 190 20.89 -12.91 22.38
N GLN A 191 21.37 -12.78 21.14
CA GLN A 191 22.60 -13.44 20.66
C GLN A 191 23.49 -12.44 19.91
N PRO A 192 24.80 -12.40 20.21
CA PRO A 192 25.74 -11.60 19.43
C PRO A 192 25.80 -12.13 17.99
N LEU A 193 25.72 -11.23 17.01
CA LEU A 193 25.73 -11.59 15.58
C LEU A 193 27.08 -12.19 15.14
N CYS A 194 28.19 -11.68 15.68
CA CYS A 194 29.55 -12.15 15.43
C CYS A 194 30.49 -11.55 16.49
N GLU A 195 31.47 -12.29 17.01
CA GLU A 195 32.44 -11.78 18.00
C GLU A 195 33.39 -10.71 17.42
N ALA A 196 33.61 -10.71 16.10
CA ALA A 196 34.47 -9.76 15.42
C ALA A 196 33.77 -8.42 15.07
N LEU A 197 32.44 -8.33 15.24
CA LEU A 197 31.63 -7.15 14.91
C LEU A 197 31.23 -6.38 16.18
N THR A 198 31.62 -5.12 16.26
CA THR A 198 31.13 -4.19 17.29
C THR A 198 30.11 -3.24 16.68
N LEU A 199 28.82 -3.43 17.02
CA LEU A 199 27.71 -2.61 16.54
C LEU A 199 27.26 -1.61 17.61
N HIS A 200 27.36 -0.31 17.31
CA HIS A 200 26.89 0.77 18.17
C HIS A 200 25.64 1.40 17.57
N VAL A 201 24.50 1.28 18.23
CA VAL A 201 23.24 1.92 17.80
C VAL A 201 23.03 3.21 18.59
N ASN A 202 22.92 4.34 17.89
CA ASN A 202 22.69 5.68 18.45
C ASN A 202 23.54 5.97 19.71
N PRO A 203 24.89 5.97 19.60
CA PRO A 203 25.76 6.34 20.71
C PRO A 203 25.68 7.86 21.00
N PRO A 204 26.08 8.31 22.20
CA PRO A 204 26.13 9.74 22.54
C PRO A 204 27.12 10.49 21.65
N GLU A 205 26.95 11.81 21.53
CA GLU A 205 27.83 12.69 20.78
C GLU A 205 29.21 12.79 21.46
N VAL A 206 30.27 12.43 20.74
CA VAL A 206 31.66 12.43 21.26
C VAL A 206 32.48 13.55 20.60
N LEU A 207 32.14 13.91 19.36
CA LEU A 207 32.84 14.95 18.61
C LEU A 207 32.28 16.35 18.91
N PRO A 208 33.13 17.39 18.89
CA PRO A 208 32.71 18.78 19.05
C PRO A 208 31.81 19.22 17.88
N VAL A 209 31.17 20.38 18.03
CA VAL A 209 30.46 21.03 16.93
C VAL A 209 31.49 21.48 15.88
N MET A 210 31.26 21.11 14.62
CA MET A 210 32.18 21.35 13.51
C MET A 210 31.46 22.13 12.40
N GLU A 211 32.03 23.27 11.97
CA GLU A 211 31.46 24.13 10.92
C GLU A 211 31.20 23.37 9.59
N PRO A 212 32.13 22.53 9.06
CA PRO A 212 31.89 21.79 7.82
C PRO A 212 30.73 20.81 7.90
N VAL A 213 30.40 20.29 9.09
CA VAL A 213 29.23 19.42 9.28
C VAL A 213 27.96 20.23 9.10
N GLY A 214 27.90 21.46 9.63
CA GLY A 214 26.77 22.37 9.43
C GLY A 214 26.59 22.79 7.96
N GLU A 215 27.68 23.09 7.25
CA GLU A 215 27.62 23.37 5.80
C GLU A 215 27.15 22.14 5.00
N PHE A 216 27.66 20.96 5.35
CA PHE A 216 27.28 19.69 4.74
C PHE A 216 25.79 19.38 4.92
N THR A 217 25.27 19.51 6.14
CA THR A 217 23.85 19.28 6.40
C THR A 217 22.97 20.34 5.76
N SER A 218 23.42 21.60 5.71
CA SER A 218 22.72 22.70 5.03
C SER A 218 22.60 22.45 3.53
N LEU A 219 23.67 22.00 2.87
CA LEU A 219 23.64 21.71 1.43
C LEU A 219 22.73 20.52 1.09
N ILE A 220 22.82 19.47 1.90
CA ILE A 220 21.95 18.30 1.79
C ILE A 220 20.49 18.72 1.93
N THR A 221 20.15 19.46 2.99
CA THR A 221 18.77 19.87 3.27
C THR A 221 18.22 20.86 2.25
N GLY A 222 19.08 21.72 1.69
CA GLY A 222 18.71 22.58 0.56
C GLY A 222 18.39 21.83 -0.73
N THR A 223 18.78 20.56 -0.84
CA THR A 223 18.49 19.69 -1.99
C THR A 223 17.22 18.86 -1.80
N ILE A 224 16.75 18.73 -0.56
CA ILE A 224 15.55 17.98 -0.21
C ILE A 224 14.35 18.90 -0.38
N SER A 225 13.47 18.55 -1.31
CA SER A 225 12.13 19.14 -1.37
C SER A 225 11.08 18.03 -1.48
N PRO A 226 9.97 18.10 -0.73
CA PRO A 226 8.89 17.14 -0.91
C PRO A 226 8.36 17.21 -2.34
N PRO A 227 8.03 16.06 -2.97
CA PRO A 227 7.52 16.05 -4.33
C PRO A 227 6.18 16.78 -4.39
N SER A 228 5.95 17.51 -5.48
CA SER A 228 4.65 18.12 -5.77
C SER A 228 3.59 17.03 -5.93
N PRO A 229 2.32 17.25 -5.52
CA PRO A 229 1.24 16.30 -5.79
C PRO A 229 1.14 15.94 -7.28
N PHE A 230 1.41 16.90 -8.18
CA PHE A 230 1.40 16.69 -9.65
C PHE A 230 2.52 15.76 -10.13
N ASP A 231 3.69 15.82 -9.49
CA ASP A 231 4.84 14.98 -9.83
C ASP A 231 4.65 13.56 -9.25
N LEU A 232 4.05 13.49 -8.05
CA LEU A 232 3.74 12.25 -7.37
C LEU A 232 2.66 11.45 -8.12
N LEU A 233 1.61 12.14 -8.57
CA LEU A 233 0.46 11.57 -9.28
C LEU A 233 0.32 12.19 -10.68
N PRO A 234 1.09 11.68 -11.67
CA PRO A 234 1.18 12.26 -13.00
C PRO A 234 -0.05 11.95 -13.88
N PRO A 235 -0.35 12.82 -14.86
CA PRO A 235 -1.44 12.63 -15.82
C PRO A 235 -1.31 11.35 -16.66
N PRO A 236 -2.44 10.85 -17.19
CA PRO A 236 -2.43 9.79 -18.17
C PRO A 236 -1.75 10.25 -19.47
N ASN A 237 -0.93 9.37 -20.06
CA ASN A 237 -0.29 9.61 -21.36
C ASN A 237 -1.28 9.41 -22.54
N THR A 238 -2.43 8.79 -22.27
CA THR A 238 -3.46 8.46 -23.26
C THR A 238 -4.73 9.24 -22.97
N VAL A 239 -5.35 9.79 -24.00
CA VAL A 239 -6.62 10.51 -23.91
C VAL A 239 -7.79 9.53 -23.88
N GLY A 240 -8.76 9.77 -23.00
CA GLY A 240 -10.02 9.03 -22.92
C GLY A 240 -10.22 8.28 -21.61
N PHE A 241 -11.49 8.00 -21.32
CA PHE A 241 -11.90 7.29 -20.10
C PHE A 241 -11.99 5.79 -20.33
N LEU A 242 -11.56 5.03 -19.31
CA LEU A 242 -11.71 3.59 -19.26
C LEU A 242 -13.18 3.23 -18.98
N LYS A 243 -13.81 2.48 -19.87
CA LYS A 243 -15.16 1.94 -19.66
C LYS A 243 -15.08 0.50 -19.17
N LEU A 244 -15.49 0.27 -17.93
CA LEU A 244 -15.55 -1.05 -17.29
C LEU A 244 -16.96 -1.63 -17.48
N SER A 245 -17.11 -2.56 -18.41
CA SER A 245 -18.43 -3.11 -18.80
C SER A 245 -18.82 -4.38 -18.03
N ARG A 246 -17.84 -5.12 -17.52
CA ARG A 246 -18.06 -6.36 -16.75
C ARG A 246 -17.69 -6.14 -15.29
N PRO A 247 -18.37 -6.84 -14.35
CA PRO A 247 -17.94 -6.89 -12.96
C PRO A 247 -16.47 -7.31 -12.87
N CYS A 248 -15.64 -6.46 -12.29
CA CYS A 248 -14.20 -6.70 -12.13
C CYS A 248 -13.71 -6.17 -10.78
N CYS A 249 -12.70 -6.84 -10.24
CA CYS A 249 -12.01 -6.44 -9.02
C CYS A 249 -10.51 -6.40 -9.32
N TYR A 250 -9.91 -5.23 -9.17
CA TYR A 250 -8.48 -5.02 -9.29
C TYR A 250 -7.87 -5.04 -7.89
N VAL A 251 -6.78 -5.78 -7.70
CA VAL A 251 -6.02 -5.81 -6.45
C VAL A 251 -4.64 -5.24 -6.74
N PHE A 252 -4.24 -4.22 -5.98
CA PHE A 252 -3.00 -3.49 -6.22
C PHE A 252 -1.89 -3.90 -5.23
N PRO A 253 -0.61 -3.81 -5.63
CA PRO A 253 0.50 -3.97 -4.70
C PRO A 253 0.60 -2.75 -3.78
N ALA A 254 -0.12 -2.80 -2.66
CA ALA A 254 -0.34 -1.68 -1.74
C ALA A 254 0.72 -1.53 -0.63
N GLY A 255 1.90 -2.14 -0.82
CA GLY A 255 2.98 -2.13 0.15
C GLY A 255 2.64 -2.96 1.38
N ARG A 256 2.40 -2.30 2.51
CA ARG A 256 2.04 -2.95 3.79
C ARG A 256 0.56 -3.09 4.05
N GLY A 257 -0.25 -2.29 3.36
CA GLY A 257 -1.70 -2.37 3.47
C GLY A 257 -2.30 -3.09 2.29
N ASP A 258 -3.62 -2.96 2.20
CA ASP A 258 -4.41 -3.46 1.09
C ASP A 258 -4.89 -2.29 0.23
N CYS A 259 -5.14 -2.58 -1.05
CA CYS A 259 -5.89 -1.69 -1.92
C CYS A 259 -6.55 -2.52 -3.01
N ALA A 260 -7.85 -2.30 -3.21
CA ALA A 260 -8.61 -2.91 -4.28
C ALA A 260 -9.57 -1.92 -4.92
N PHE A 261 -9.91 -2.16 -6.18
CA PHE A 261 -10.88 -1.36 -6.91
C PHE A 261 -11.92 -2.28 -7.55
N PHE A 262 -13.15 -2.14 -7.12
CA PHE A 262 -14.30 -2.88 -7.65
C PHE A 262 -15.04 -2.02 -8.67
N ALA A 263 -15.43 -2.61 -9.79
CA ALA A 263 -16.23 -1.92 -10.79
C ALA A 263 -17.24 -2.84 -11.46
N VAL A 264 -18.43 -2.31 -11.66
CA VAL A 264 -19.49 -2.85 -12.50
C VAL A 264 -19.94 -1.74 -13.45
N ASN A 265 -20.72 -2.10 -14.47
CA ASN A 265 -21.22 -1.12 -15.42
C ASN A 265 -22.11 -0.06 -14.74
N GLY A 266 -21.54 1.12 -14.47
CA GLY A 266 -22.21 2.25 -13.84
C GLY A 266 -21.97 2.42 -12.34
N PHE A 267 -21.12 1.60 -11.71
CA PHE A 267 -20.74 1.79 -10.31
C PHE A 267 -19.29 1.34 -10.03
N THR A 268 -18.58 2.13 -9.25
CA THR A 268 -17.16 1.94 -8.93
C THR A 268 -16.89 2.17 -7.45
N MET A 269 -16.05 1.34 -6.85
CA MET A 269 -15.71 1.43 -5.43
C MET A 269 -14.23 1.20 -5.20
N LEU A 270 -13.55 2.19 -4.63
CA LEU A 270 -12.17 2.07 -4.17
C LEU A 270 -12.17 1.59 -2.72
N MET A 271 -11.39 0.56 -2.43
CA MET A 271 -11.18 -0.03 -1.11
C MET A 271 -9.74 0.23 -0.70
N ASP A 272 -9.56 1.01 0.37
CA ASP A 272 -8.27 1.35 0.96
C ASP A 272 -7.24 2.00 0.00
N GLY A 273 -6.20 2.60 0.57
CA GLY A 273 -5.21 3.40 -0.17
C GLY A 273 -3.83 2.77 -0.30
N GLY A 274 -3.50 1.85 0.61
CA GLY A 274 -2.15 1.33 0.77
C GLY A 274 -1.15 2.33 1.37
N SER A 275 0.05 1.83 1.64
CA SER A 275 1.10 2.55 2.37
C SER A 275 1.98 3.42 1.47
N ASP A 276 1.83 3.29 0.15
CA ASP A 276 2.67 3.96 -0.85
C ASP A 276 2.16 5.39 -1.10
N ALA A 277 3.06 6.38 -1.02
CA ALA A 277 2.75 7.77 -1.33
C ALA A 277 2.36 7.97 -2.80
N GLN A 278 2.83 7.13 -3.72
CA GLN A 278 2.48 7.22 -5.14
C GLN A 278 1.09 6.68 -5.46
N ALA A 279 0.30 6.28 -4.46
CA ALA A 279 -1.05 5.72 -4.58
C ALA A 279 -1.12 4.61 -5.65
N CYS A 280 -0.92 3.36 -5.23
CA CYS A 280 -0.80 2.21 -6.16
C CYS A 280 -1.93 2.08 -7.21
N PHE A 281 -3.14 2.53 -6.87
CA PHE A 281 -4.34 2.55 -7.73
C PHE A 281 -4.38 3.70 -8.74
N TRP A 282 -3.56 4.73 -8.60
CA TRP A 282 -3.59 5.94 -9.42
C TRP A 282 -3.49 5.66 -10.91
N LYS A 283 -2.65 4.68 -11.29
CA LYS A 283 -2.47 4.26 -12.68
C LYS A 283 -3.78 3.84 -13.36
N LEU A 284 -4.73 3.30 -12.61
CA LEU A 284 -6.07 2.96 -13.10
C LEU A 284 -7.01 4.16 -12.98
N VAL A 285 -7.06 4.73 -11.78
CA VAL A 285 -8.06 5.71 -11.37
C VAL A 285 -7.98 7.02 -12.16
N ARG A 286 -6.79 7.43 -12.59
CA ARG A 286 -6.59 8.61 -13.47
C ARG A 286 -7.24 8.52 -14.86
N HIS A 287 -7.73 7.33 -15.24
CA HIS A 287 -8.47 7.11 -16.48
C HIS A 287 -9.98 7.01 -16.24
N LEU A 288 -10.44 7.28 -15.03
CA LEU A 288 -11.86 7.28 -14.67
C LEU A 288 -12.36 8.70 -14.57
N ASP A 289 -13.64 8.86 -14.87
CA ASP A 289 -14.33 10.14 -14.72
C ASP A 289 -14.78 10.35 -13.26
N ARG A 290 -15.19 9.26 -12.60
CA ARG A 290 -15.72 9.28 -11.23
C ARG A 290 -15.43 7.97 -10.49
N ILE A 291 -15.34 8.07 -9.17
CA ILE A 291 -15.37 6.97 -8.22
C ILE A 291 -16.64 7.15 -7.36
N ASP A 292 -17.59 6.22 -7.45
CA ASP A 292 -18.88 6.33 -6.76
C ASP A 292 -18.75 6.22 -5.23
N ALA A 293 -17.88 5.33 -4.77
CA ALA A 293 -17.66 5.10 -3.35
C ALA A 293 -16.18 4.87 -3.03
N VAL A 294 -15.72 5.38 -1.90
CA VAL A 294 -14.41 5.06 -1.33
C VAL A 294 -14.64 4.49 0.06
N LEU A 295 -14.07 3.33 0.37
CA LEU A 295 -14.10 2.75 1.70
C LEU A 295 -12.70 2.70 2.29
N LEU A 296 -12.53 3.35 3.44
CA LEU A 296 -11.35 3.26 4.28
C LEU A 296 -11.68 2.34 5.47
N THR A 297 -11.12 1.14 5.48
CA THR A 297 -11.48 0.10 6.44
C THR A 297 -10.96 0.37 7.86
N HIS A 298 -9.86 1.11 7.99
CA HIS A 298 -9.24 1.44 9.28
C HIS A 298 -8.33 2.67 9.17
N VAL A 299 -8.04 3.27 10.33
CA VAL A 299 -7.00 4.30 10.49
C VAL A 299 -5.66 3.62 10.70
N GLY A 300 -4.72 3.86 9.80
CA GLY A 300 -3.37 3.28 9.89
C GLY A 300 -2.41 3.89 8.87
N THR A 301 -1.11 3.83 9.19
CA THR A 301 0.00 4.26 8.30
C THR A 301 0.14 3.38 7.06
N GLU A 302 -0.42 2.18 7.11
CA GLU A 302 -0.46 1.19 6.06
C GLU A 302 -1.58 1.43 5.03
N ASN A 303 -2.55 2.27 5.36
CA ASN A 303 -3.74 2.50 4.54
C ASN A 303 -3.87 3.94 4.01
N LEU A 304 -3.74 4.91 4.92
CA LEU A 304 -4.09 6.30 4.62
C LEU A 304 -3.12 7.05 3.69
N PRO A 305 -1.80 6.77 3.63
CA PRO A 305 -0.89 7.57 2.80
C PRO A 305 -1.27 7.64 1.32
N GLY A 306 -1.67 6.53 0.70
CA GLY A 306 -2.06 6.53 -0.72
C GLY A 306 -3.35 7.31 -0.98
N VAL A 307 -4.31 7.26 -0.06
CA VAL A 307 -5.55 8.05 -0.15
C VAL A 307 -5.26 9.53 0.09
N ASN A 308 -4.43 9.87 1.07
CA ASN A 308 -4.04 11.25 1.34
C ASN A 308 -3.34 11.89 0.14
N ALA A 309 -2.39 11.19 -0.49
CA ALA A 309 -1.76 11.67 -1.72
C ALA A 309 -2.78 11.94 -2.85
N PHE A 310 -3.78 11.07 -2.99
CA PHE A 310 -4.86 11.25 -3.96
C PHE A 310 -5.76 12.47 -3.63
N LEU A 311 -6.14 12.64 -2.36
CA LEU A 311 -6.94 13.78 -1.92
C LEU A 311 -6.16 15.10 -2.02
N GLU A 312 -4.88 15.12 -1.66
CA GLU A 312 -3.99 16.28 -1.82
C GLU A 312 -3.88 16.68 -3.29
N ARG A 313 -3.73 15.71 -4.20
CA ARG A 313 -3.75 15.95 -5.64
C ARG A 313 -5.05 16.61 -6.07
N LYS A 314 -6.20 16.14 -5.59
CA LYS A 314 -7.51 16.70 -5.92
C LYS A 314 -7.73 18.11 -5.35
N VAL A 315 -7.29 18.37 -4.12
CA VAL A 315 -7.31 19.72 -3.53
C VAL A 315 -6.44 20.66 -4.36
N ALA A 316 -5.23 20.23 -4.75
CA ALA A 316 -4.35 21.02 -5.59
C ALA A 316 -4.94 21.30 -6.99
N GLU A 317 -5.73 20.39 -7.56
CA GLU A 317 -6.50 20.64 -8.79
C GLU A 317 -7.59 21.68 -8.59
N SER A 318 -8.32 21.59 -7.47
CA SER A 318 -9.36 22.56 -7.12
C SER A 318 -8.78 23.97 -6.95
N ASP A 319 -7.67 24.10 -6.23
CA ASP A 319 -6.98 25.38 -5.99
C ASP A 319 -6.45 26.02 -7.29
N LEU A 320 -6.01 25.19 -8.26
CA LEU A 320 -5.59 25.65 -9.59
C LEU A 320 -6.75 26.02 -10.51
N SER A 321 -7.92 25.41 -10.32
CA SER A 321 -9.11 25.72 -11.12
C SER A 321 -9.69 27.11 -10.84
N SER A 322 -9.45 27.65 -9.62
CA SER A 322 -9.83 29.02 -9.26
C SER A 322 -8.94 30.10 -9.88
N ASP A 323 -7.69 29.77 -10.27
CA ASP A 323 -6.70 30.70 -10.84
C ASP A 323 -6.48 30.40 -12.35
N ILE A 324 -7.37 30.89 -13.21
CA ILE A 324 -7.38 30.52 -14.64
C ILE A 324 -6.29 31.25 -15.46
N LYS A 325 -5.40 30.47 -16.10
CA LYS A 325 -4.79 30.74 -17.43
C LYS A 325 -4.55 29.42 -18.20
N ASP A 326 -5.45 29.13 -19.14
CA ASP A 326 -5.41 28.34 -20.40
C ASP A 326 -4.54 27.08 -20.64
N ASP A 327 -3.65 26.63 -19.74
CA ASP A 327 -2.89 25.36 -19.91
C ASP A 327 -3.08 24.38 -18.73
N SER A 328 -3.94 24.73 -17.76
CA SER A 328 -4.22 23.93 -16.55
C SER A 328 -5.25 22.81 -16.75
N SER A 329 -6.02 22.83 -17.85
CA SER A 329 -7.06 21.82 -18.13
C SER A 329 -6.49 20.41 -18.32
N LYS A 330 -5.22 20.28 -18.73
CA LYS A 330 -4.50 18.98 -18.83
C LYS A 330 -4.15 18.40 -17.45
N ARG A 331 -4.25 19.19 -16.38
CA ARG A 331 -3.92 18.80 -15.01
C ARG A 331 -5.13 18.45 -14.16
N LEU A 332 -6.36 18.68 -14.65
CA LEU A 332 -7.63 18.27 -14.03
C LEU A 332 -7.93 16.83 -14.47
N ILE A 333 -7.38 15.87 -13.75
CA ILE A 333 -7.38 14.45 -14.13
C ILE A 333 -7.89 13.56 -13.01
N SER A 334 -8.00 14.10 -11.79
CA SER A 334 -8.53 13.33 -10.67
C SER A 334 -10.03 13.10 -10.89
N PRO A 335 -10.51 11.85 -10.77
CA PRO A 335 -11.93 11.58 -10.90
C PRO A 335 -12.74 12.31 -9.82
N GLU A 336 -14.00 12.57 -10.11
CA GLU A 336 -14.97 12.99 -9.10
C GLU A 336 -15.13 11.92 -8.02
N LEU A 337 -15.32 12.36 -6.78
CA LEU A 337 -15.49 11.47 -5.64
C LEU A 337 -16.93 11.53 -5.14
N GLY A 338 -17.58 10.37 -5.09
CA GLY A 338 -18.87 10.21 -4.45
C GLY A 338 -18.74 10.05 -2.93
N VAL A 339 -19.37 9.02 -2.39
CA VAL A 339 -19.45 8.83 -0.93
C VAL A 339 -18.13 8.26 -0.40
N VAL A 340 -17.60 8.88 0.66
CA VAL A 340 -16.43 8.35 1.38
C VAL A 340 -16.90 7.74 2.70
N PHE A 341 -16.69 6.45 2.86
CA PHE A 341 -16.92 5.70 4.08
C PHE A 341 -15.64 5.65 4.90
N PHE A 342 -15.67 6.23 6.10
CA PHE A 342 -14.50 6.28 6.97
C PHE A 342 -14.90 6.42 8.43
N ASN A 343 -14.43 5.48 9.26
CA ASN A 343 -14.56 5.58 10.70
C ASN A 343 -13.36 6.35 11.24
N ALA A 344 -13.58 7.61 11.59
CA ALA A 344 -12.59 8.43 12.28
C ALA A 344 -13.25 9.46 13.22
N PRO A 345 -12.67 9.74 14.39
CA PRO A 345 -13.16 10.75 15.31
C PRO A 345 -13.11 12.16 14.69
N ASN A 346 -14.23 12.88 14.72
CA ASN A 346 -14.30 14.25 14.17
C ASN A 346 -13.40 15.24 14.91
N ARG A 347 -13.03 14.96 16.17
CA ARG A 347 -12.17 15.83 17.00
C ARG A 347 -10.76 16.04 16.43
N LEU A 348 -10.28 15.08 15.64
CA LEU A 348 -8.98 15.15 14.95
C LEU A 348 -8.89 16.31 13.96
N GLN A 349 -10.01 16.90 13.54
CA GLN A 349 -10.01 18.08 12.67
C GLN A 349 -9.50 19.36 13.35
N THR A 350 -9.58 19.43 14.69
CA THR A 350 -9.31 20.64 15.48
C THR A 350 -7.90 20.64 16.10
N GLU A 351 -7.24 19.49 16.14
CA GLU A 351 -5.89 19.37 16.71
C GLU A 351 -4.86 20.12 15.85
N LYS A 352 -4.14 21.05 16.49
CA LYS A 352 -2.93 21.62 15.89
C LYS A 352 -1.90 20.51 15.80
N GLN A 353 -1.48 20.25 14.58
CA GLN A 353 -0.60 19.14 14.27
C GLN A 353 0.83 19.52 14.67
N ASP A 354 1.30 18.96 15.78
CA ASP A 354 2.69 19.10 16.22
C ASP A 354 3.57 18.17 15.36
N TYR A 355 4.14 18.74 14.31
CA TYR A 355 5.09 18.08 13.40
C TYR A 355 6.52 18.05 13.98
N ALA A 356 6.67 18.02 15.30
CA ALA A 356 7.96 18.07 15.96
C ALA A 356 8.84 16.83 15.69
N ASP A 357 8.22 15.72 15.27
CA ASP A 357 8.89 14.44 15.02
C ASP A 357 8.84 14.05 13.53
N ASN A 358 9.92 13.46 13.01
CA ASN A 358 10.00 12.84 11.67
C ASN A 358 9.27 11.48 11.64
N VAL A 359 8.06 11.41 12.19
CA VAL A 359 7.36 10.16 12.45
C VAL A 359 6.01 10.19 11.77
N LEU A 360 5.77 9.21 10.91
CA LEU A 360 4.48 8.96 10.31
C LEU A 360 3.57 8.33 11.37
N LYS A 361 2.68 9.15 11.95
CA LYS A 361 1.71 8.72 12.96
C LYS A 361 0.34 8.47 12.34
N SER A 362 -0.35 7.41 12.78
CA SER A 362 -1.70 7.07 12.29
C SER A 362 -2.71 8.20 12.59
N THR A 363 -2.56 8.86 13.74
CA THR A 363 -3.37 10.02 14.17
C THR A 363 -3.25 11.19 13.21
N GLN A 364 -2.01 11.54 12.84
CA GLN A 364 -1.71 12.62 11.92
C GLN A 364 -2.24 12.32 10.51
N GLN A 365 -2.14 11.06 10.06
CA GLN A 365 -2.68 10.67 8.76
C GLN A 365 -4.20 10.76 8.72
N ALA A 366 -4.91 10.32 9.77
CA ALA A 366 -6.37 10.46 9.86
C ALA A 366 -6.83 11.91 9.95
N ALA A 367 -6.13 12.74 10.75
CA ALA A 367 -6.39 14.17 10.83
C ALA A 367 -6.24 14.84 9.45
N LEU A 368 -5.16 14.51 8.72
CA LEU A 368 -4.93 14.99 7.36
C LEU A 368 -6.06 14.55 6.41
N THR A 369 -6.46 13.27 6.44
CA THR A 369 -7.59 12.78 5.63
C THR A 369 -8.86 13.59 5.88
N LEU A 370 -9.23 13.81 7.15
CA LEU A 370 -10.43 14.58 7.49
C LEU A 370 -10.34 16.05 7.06
N GLN A 371 -9.16 16.67 7.19
CA GLN A 371 -8.92 18.03 6.72
C GLN A 371 -9.04 18.16 5.20
N LEU A 372 -8.47 17.21 4.45
CA LEU A 372 -8.56 17.20 2.98
C LEU A 372 -9.99 16.96 2.50
N LEU A 373 -10.71 16.01 3.10
CA LEU A 373 -12.13 15.78 2.81
C LEU A 373 -12.98 17.03 3.07
N LYS A 374 -12.72 17.73 4.17
CA LYS A 374 -13.38 19.00 4.48
C LYS A 374 -13.09 20.09 3.44
N LYS A 375 -11.85 20.20 2.95
CA LYS A 375 -11.50 21.14 1.87
C LYS A 375 -12.20 20.81 0.55
N LEU A 376 -12.49 19.54 0.31
CA LEU A 376 -13.22 19.06 -0.86
C LEU A 376 -14.75 19.07 -0.68
N ASP A 377 -15.25 19.57 0.46
CA ASP A 377 -16.68 19.54 0.84
C ASP A 377 -17.30 18.13 0.86
N ILE A 378 -16.49 17.12 1.20
CA ILE A 378 -16.94 15.73 1.34
C ILE A 378 -17.06 15.37 2.82
N LYS A 379 -18.27 15.02 3.26
CA LYS A 379 -18.49 14.54 4.62
C LYS A 379 -18.32 13.01 4.69
N PRO A 380 -17.33 12.49 5.45
CA PRO A 380 -17.15 11.06 5.61
C PRO A 380 -18.34 10.43 6.35
N GLN A 381 -18.78 9.26 5.89
CA GLN A 381 -19.87 8.48 6.46
C GLN A 381 -19.31 7.35 7.33
N PRO A 382 -19.64 7.31 8.63
CA PRO A 382 -19.21 6.19 9.48
C PRO A 382 -19.96 4.91 9.09
N MET A 383 -19.27 3.78 9.14
CA MET A 383 -19.81 2.45 8.89
C MET A 383 -19.79 1.59 10.14
N PHE A 384 -20.95 1.02 10.43
CA PHE A 384 -21.18 0.06 11.50
C PHE A 384 -22.34 -0.85 11.09
N GLN A 385 -22.39 -2.04 11.69
CA GLN A 385 -23.45 -3.00 11.41
C GLN A 385 -24.85 -2.41 11.70
N PRO A 386 -25.79 -2.45 10.73
CA PRO A 386 -27.17 -2.04 10.94
C PRO A 386 -27.86 -2.85 12.04
N GLN A 387 -28.78 -2.23 12.78
CA GLN A 387 -29.55 -2.92 13.82
C GLN A 387 -30.72 -3.68 13.18
N GLY A 388 -30.66 -5.01 13.17
CA GLY A 388 -31.72 -5.88 12.67
C GLY A 388 -31.27 -7.33 12.59
N ILE A 389 -32.12 -8.25 13.04
CA ILE A 389 -31.98 -9.69 12.75
C ILE A 389 -33.16 -10.05 11.84
N PRO A 390 -32.93 -10.50 10.60
CA PRO A 390 -31.63 -10.74 9.95
C PRO A 390 -30.88 -9.44 9.60
N THR A 391 -29.56 -9.54 9.41
CA THR A 391 -28.73 -8.39 8.99
C THR A 391 -29.13 -7.94 7.60
N GLU A 392 -29.74 -6.75 7.51
CA GLU A 392 -30.15 -6.16 6.23
C GLU A 392 -28.94 -5.58 5.49
N PRO A 393 -28.80 -5.83 4.18
CA PRO A 393 -27.76 -5.22 3.38
C PRO A 393 -28.06 -3.76 3.07
N ILE A 394 -27.00 -2.99 2.78
CA ILE A 394 -27.09 -1.68 2.15
C ILE A 394 -26.96 -1.88 0.64
N THR A 395 -27.98 -1.56 -0.13
CA THR A 395 -27.90 -1.60 -1.60
C THR A 395 -27.14 -0.38 -2.09
N LEU A 396 -25.92 -0.60 -2.59
CA LEU A 396 -25.05 0.47 -3.11
C LEU A 396 -25.40 0.85 -4.56
N PHE A 397 -25.90 -0.12 -5.33
CA PHE A 397 -26.25 0.08 -6.72
C PHE A 397 -27.34 -0.89 -7.15
N GLN A 398 -28.32 -0.39 -7.92
CA GLN A 398 -29.32 -1.23 -8.55
C GLN A 398 -29.70 -0.63 -9.91
N LYS A 399 -29.62 -1.45 -10.96
CA LYS A 399 -30.03 -1.05 -12.30
C LYS A 399 -30.84 -2.15 -12.96
N MET A 400 -32.06 -1.80 -13.37
CA MET A 400 -32.99 -2.71 -14.04
C MET A 400 -32.33 -3.33 -15.28
N GLY A 401 -32.41 -4.65 -15.39
CA GLY A 401 -31.81 -5.42 -16.48
C GLY A 401 -30.29 -5.58 -16.42
N VAL A 402 -29.60 -5.00 -15.42
CA VAL A 402 -28.15 -5.16 -15.23
C VAL A 402 -27.85 -5.96 -13.96
N GLY A 403 -28.36 -5.53 -12.80
CA GLY A 403 -28.13 -6.22 -11.54
C GLY A 403 -28.19 -5.29 -10.33
N GLN A 404 -27.83 -5.85 -9.18
CA GLN A 404 -27.83 -5.19 -7.88
C GLN A 404 -26.54 -5.51 -7.12
N LEU A 405 -25.97 -4.51 -6.45
CA LEU A 405 -24.81 -4.62 -5.58
C LEU A 405 -25.24 -4.34 -4.14
N ASP A 406 -25.11 -5.35 -3.30
CA ASP A 406 -25.44 -5.30 -1.88
C ASP A 406 -24.17 -5.35 -1.02
N LEU A 407 -24.16 -4.52 0.03
CA LEU A 407 -23.09 -4.41 1.01
C LEU A 407 -23.58 -4.91 2.36
N TYR A 408 -22.95 -5.96 2.87
CA TYR A 408 -23.14 -6.44 4.24
C TYR A 408 -21.96 -6.02 5.11
N ILE A 409 -22.24 -5.30 6.20
CA ILE A 409 -21.22 -4.90 7.18
C ILE A 409 -21.13 -5.97 8.27
N LEU A 410 -19.95 -6.57 8.43
CA LEU A 410 -19.66 -7.64 9.41
C LEU A 410 -19.16 -7.08 10.74
N SER A 411 -18.33 -6.04 10.68
CA SER A 411 -17.70 -5.35 11.79
C SER A 411 -17.46 -3.89 11.39
N PRO A 412 -17.43 -2.91 12.30
CA PRO A 412 -17.74 -3.02 13.73
C PRO A 412 -19.25 -2.97 14.01
N GLY A 413 -19.68 -3.51 15.15
CA GLY A 413 -21.06 -3.39 15.63
C GLY A 413 -21.31 -2.03 16.29
N LYS A 414 -22.46 -1.39 16.03
CA LYS A 414 -22.77 -0.05 16.59
C LYS A 414 -22.67 0.02 18.13
N LYS A 415 -22.98 -1.07 18.84
CA LYS A 415 -22.93 -1.14 20.32
C LYS A 415 -21.62 -1.72 20.87
N SER A 416 -20.63 -1.99 20.01
CA SER A 416 -19.31 -2.46 20.45
C SER A 416 -18.65 -1.35 21.26
N GLN A 417 -18.22 -1.67 22.49
CA GLN A 417 -17.55 -0.73 23.37
C GLN A 417 -16.31 -0.14 22.68
N GLU A 418 -15.55 -0.98 21.98
CA GLU A 418 -14.34 -0.59 21.26
C GLU A 418 -14.63 0.42 20.14
N TYR A 419 -15.71 0.23 19.38
CA TYR A 419 -16.11 1.20 18.35
C TYR A 419 -16.53 2.54 18.94
N GLN A 420 -17.31 2.54 20.03
CA GLN A 420 -17.73 3.77 20.69
C GLN A 420 -16.53 4.51 21.29
N THR A 421 -15.67 3.80 22.03
CA THR A 421 -14.45 4.38 22.58
C THR A 421 -13.52 4.89 21.48
N PHE A 422 -13.44 4.20 20.33
CA PHE A 422 -12.67 4.69 19.19
C PHE A 422 -13.21 6.03 18.68
N MET A 423 -14.51 6.11 18.38
CA MET A 423 -15.12 7.30 17.80
C MET A 423 -15.13 8.52 18.73
N GLU A 424 -15.20 8.30 20.04
CA GLU A 424 -15.27 9.37 21.05
C GLU A 424 -13.90 9.78 21.60
N ASN A 425 -13.06 8.79 21.93
CA ASN A 425 -11.91 8.96 22.83
C ASN A 425 -10.54 8.70 22.21
N TRP A 426 -10.43 8.27 20.95
CA TRP A 426 -9.13 8.02 20.30
C TRP A 426 -8.50 9.31 19.73
N PRO A 427 -7.19 9.56 19.94
CA PRO A 427 -6.15 8.66 20.50
C PRO A 427 -5.95 8.71 22.03
N ASP A 428 -6.58 9.66 22.73
CA ASP A 428 -6.41 9.93 24.18
C ASP A 428 -7.16 8.94 25.08
N VAL A 429 -7.04 7.64 24.81
CA VAL A 429 -7.84 6.56 25.41
C VAL A 429 -7.51 6.33 26.91
N GLY A 430 -6.59 7.12 27.49
CA GLY A 430 -6.06 6.99 28.84
C GLY A 430 -7.15 6.74 29.89
N SER A 431 -7.22 5.49 30.37
CA SER A 431 -8.11 4.91 31.41
C SER A 431 -9.39 4.17 30.99
N SER A 432 -9.86 4.25 29.74
CA SER A 432 -11.19 3.71 29.36
C SER A 432 -11.21 2.27 28.78
N LEU A 433 -10.05 1.69 28.51
CA LEU A 433 -9.91 0.32 27.98
C LEU A 433 -9.48 -0.68 29.07
N PRO A 434 -9.95 -1.93 29.03
CA PRO A 434 -9.46 -3.00 29.89
C PRO A 434 -7.93 -3.18 29.72
N LYS A 435 -7.20 -3.32 30.83
CA LYS A 435 -5.73 -3.49 30.84
C LYS A 435 -5.23 -4.75 30.12
N ASP A 436 -6.12 -5.67 29.78
CA ASP A 436 -5.82 -6.94 29.07
C ASP A 436 -5.97 -6.84 27.54
N GLN A 437 -6.20 -5.64 26.98
CA GLN A 437 -6.42 -5.51 25.54
C GLN A 437 -5.09 -5.57 24.78
N THR A 438 -4.88 -6.67 24.04
CA THR A 438 -3.63 -6.96 23.31
C THR A 438 -3.57 -6.39 21.90
N LEU A 439 -4.71 -5.95 21.33
CA LEU A 439 -4.82 -5.47 19.95
C LEU A 439 -5.13 -3.98 19.90
N PRO A 440 -4.65 -3.25 18.87
CA PRO A 440 -4.88 -1.82 18.75
C PRO A 440 -6.37 -1.51 18.49
N LEU A 441 -6.83 -0.39 19.04
CA LEU A 441 -8.23 0.03 18.94
C LEU A 441 -8.67 0.28 17.49
N THR A 442 -7.76 0.75 16.64
CA THR A 442 -7.96 0.92 15.19
C THR A 442 -8.29 -0.40 14.49
N ALA A 443 -7.72 -1.52 14.93
CA ALA A 443 -8.03 -2.85 14.41
C ALA A 443 -9.38 -3.36 14.94
N LEU A 444 -9.66 -3.13 16.23
CA LEU A 444 -10.91 -3.55 16.85
C LEU A 444 -12.15 -2.80 16.34
N ALA A 445 -11.98 -1.58 15.86
CA ALA A 445 -12.98 -0.75 15.20
C ALA A 445 -12.94 -0.84 13.66
N SER A 446 -12.10 -1.73 13.10
CA SER A 446 -11.95 -1.89 11.66
C SER A 446 -13.23 -2.41 11.02
N VAL A 447 -13.48 -1.89 9.83
CA VAL A 447 -14.62 -2.25 9.00
C VAL A 447 -14.30 -3.50 8.20
N SER A 448 -15.12 -4.53 8.37
CA SER A 448 -15.14 -5.71 7.51
C SER A 448 -16.47 -5.78 6.78
N ILE A 449 -16.42 -6.05 5.47
CA ILE A 449 -17.59 -6.08 4.61
C ILE A 449 -17.63 -7.30 3.70
N LEU A 450 -18.85 -7.73 3.35
CA LEU A 450 -19.11 -8.67 2.28
C LEU A 450 -19.91 -7.96 1.18
N LEU A 451 -19.30 -7.77 0.02
CA LEU A 451 -19.96 -7.29 -1.19
C LEU A 451 -20.56 -8.47 -1.96
N VAL A 452 -21.82 -8.32 -2.38
CA VAL A 452 -22.54 -9.33 -3.14
C VAL A 452 -23.12 -8.70 -4.40
N TRP A 453 -22.65 -9.15 -5.55
CA TRP A 453 -23.19 -8.77 -6.85
C TRP A 453 -24.22 -9.80 -7.30
N HIS A 454 -25.45 -9.34 -7.51
CA HIS A 454 -26.58 -10.08 -8.03
C HIS A 454 -26.84 -9.67 -9.49
N PRO A 455 -26.38 -10.46 -10.48
CA PRO A 455 -26.66 -10.17 -11.88
C PRO A 455 -28.17 -10.27 -12.17
N ALA A 456 -28.66 -9.44 -13.09
CA ALA A 456 -30.05 -9.55 -13.56
C ALA A 456 -30.31 -10.83 -14.36
N CYS A 457 -29.29 -11.35 -15.05
CA CYS A 457 -29.39 -12.60 -15.80
C CYS A 457 -29.49 -13.80 -14.83
N PRO A 458 -30.59 -14.60 -14.85
CA PRO A 458 -30.77 -15.72 -13.93
C PRO A 458 -29.73 -16.82 -14.04
N GLN A 459 -29.01 -16.89 -15.17
CA GLN A 459 -27.98 -17.89 -15.45
C GLN A 459 -26.58 -17.47 -14.95
N GLU A 460 -26.39 -16.18 -14.67
CA GLU A 460 -25.10 -15.68 -14.20
C GLU A 460 -24.92 -15.96 -12.70
N LYS A 461 -23.65 -16.14 -12.32
CA LYS A 461 -23.27 -16.46 -10.95
C LYS A 461 -23.31 -15.21 -10.09
N VAL A 462 -23.82 -15.35 -8.88
CA VAL A 462 -23.68 -14.34 -7.82
C VAL A 462 -22.21 -14.28 -7.40
N VAL A 463 -21.63 -13.09 -7.45
CA VAL A 463 -20.23 -12.86 -7.06
C VAL A 463 -20.21 -12.35 -5.62
N ARG A 464 -19.31 -12.88 -4.80
CA ARG A 464 -19.17 -12.56 -3.37
C ARG A 464 -17.73 -12.18 -3.11
N MET A 465 -17.51 -11.02 -2.51
CA MET A 465 -16.16 -10.51 -2.20
C MET A 465 -16.13 -10.09 -0.75
N LEU A 466 -15.28 -10.75 0.03
CA LEU A 466 -15.05 -10.43 1.43
C LEU A 466 -13.83 -9.52 1.54
N PHE A 467 -14.02 -8.35 2.13
CA PHE A 467 -12.93 -7.45 2.51
C PHE A 467 -12.83 -7.44 4.03
N PRO A 468 -11.83 -8.12 4.62
CA PRO A 468 -11.73 -8.25 6.07
C PRO A 468 -11.20 -6.98 6.76
N GLY A 469 -10.48 -6.11 6.02
CA GLY A 469 -9.68 -5.05 6.64
C GLY A 469 -8.67 -5.64 7.62
N VAL A 470 -8.37 -4.92 8.70
CA VAL A 470 -7.53 -5.42 9.82
C VAL A 470 -8.39 -5.97 10.97
N THR A 471 -9.63 -6.38 10.67
CA THR A 471 -10.56 -6.93 11.66
C THR A 471 -10.00 -8.22 12.26
N PRO A 472 -9.92 -8.36 13.60
CA PRO A 472 -9.44 -9.57 14.23
C PRO A 472 -10.26 -10.80 13.83
N GLN A 473 -9.58 -11.92 13.60
CA GLN A 473 -10.19 -13.15 13.06
C GLN A 473 -11.44 -13.59 13.84
N ALA A 474 -11.43 -13.49 15.18
CA ALA A 474 -12.58 -13.85 16.01
C ALA A 474 -13.84 -13.01 15.68
N LYS A 475 -13.69 -11.69 15.51
CA LYS A 475 -14.80 -10.79 15.12
C LYS A 475 -15.26 -11.05 13.69
N LEU A 476 -14.33 -11.32 12.78
CA LEU A 476 -14.64 -11.66 11.40
C LEU A 476 -15.50 -12.93 11.31
N LEU A 477 -15.10 -14.00 12.00
CA LEU A 477 -15.84 -15.27 12.05
C LEU A 477 -17.22 -15.08 12.69
N GLN A 478 -17.32 -14.30 13.77
CA GLN A 478 -18.60 -13.96 14.39
C GLN A 478 -19.52 -13.21 13.41
N GLY A 479 -18.99 -12.26 12.64
CA GLY A 479 -19.73 -11.54 11.61
C GLY A 479 -20.27 -12.49 10.53
N LEU A 480 -19.43 -13.41 10.04
CA LEU A 480 -19.82 -14.40 9.04
C LEU A 480 -20.89 -15.37 9.57
N GLU A 481 -20.80 -15.76 10.84
CA GLU A 481 -21.78 -16.62 11.50
C GLU A 481 -23.18 -15.98 11.50
N ASN A 482 -23.27 -14.64 11.63
CA ASN A 482 -24.53 -13.91 11.54
C ASN A 482 -25.14 -13.95 10.12
N LEU A 483 -24.31 -14.14 9.09
CA LEU A 483 -24.74 -14.23 7.70
C LEU A 483 -25.01 -15.66 7.21
N LYS A 484 -24.71 -16.70 8.01
CA LYS A 484 -24.83 -18.11 7.61
C LYS A 484 -26.20 -18.52 7.05
N GLY A 485 -27.26 -17.82 7.49
CA GLY A 485 -28.63 -18.06 7.06
C GLY A 485 -28.93 -17.60 5.62
N LEU A 486 -28.06 -16.82 5.00
CA LEU A 486 -28.26 -16.29 3.65
C LEU A 486 -28.09 -17.39 2.60
N ALA A 487 -29.11 -17.57 1.77
CA ALA A 487 -29.17 -18.65 0.78
C ALA A 487 -27.98 -18.65 -0.20
N PHE A 488 -27.46 -17.48 -0.54
CA PHE A 488 -26.30 -17.41 -1.42
C PHE A 488 -25.04 -17.93 -0.73
N LEU A 489 -24.86 -17.84 0.59
CA LEU A 489 -23.67 -18.36 1.27
C LEU A 489 -23.69 -19.88 1.48
N GLN A 490 -24.85 -20.53 1.37
CA GLN A 490 -25.01 -21.96 1.62
C GLN A 490 -24.38 -22.86 0.54
N LYS A 491 -24.11 -22.31 -0.65
CA LYS A 491 -23.52 -23.05 -1.78
C LYS A 491 -22.28 -22.34 -2.31
N PRO A 492 -21.23 -23.08 -2.72
CA PRO A 492 -20.01 -22.50 -3.28
C PRO A 492 -20.27 -21.77 -4.61
N THR A 493 -21.26 -22.21 -5.39
CA THR A 493 -21.72 -21.52 -6.60
C THR A 493 -23.25 -21.45 -6.56
N VAL A 494 -23.79 -20.25 -6.83
CA VAL A 494 -25.23 -20.00 -6.89
C VAL A 494 -25.50 -19.00 -8.01
N THR A 495 -26.59 -19.18 -8.74
CA THR A 495 -27.07 -18.22 -9.74
C THR A 495 -28.22 -17.39 -9.20
N THR A 496 -28.51 -16.25 -9.82
CA THR A 496 -29.68 -15.45 -9.42
C THR A 496 -30.98 -16.25 -9.60
N GLY A 497 -31.07 -17.12 -10.61
CA GLY A 497 -32.22 -18.00 -10.82
C GLY A 497 -32.40 -19.04 -9.72
N ASP A 498 -31.31 -19.59 -9.17
CA ASP A 498 -31.40 -20.53 -8.02
C ASP A 498 -31.97 -19.86 -6.78
N LEU A 499 -31.60 -18.59 -6.54
CA LEU A 499 -32.12 -17.80 -5.41
C LEU A 499 -33.60 -17.47 -5.58
N GLN A 500 -34.04 -17.14 -6.80
CA GLN A 500 -35.45 -16.85 -7.11
C GLN A 500 -36.33 -18.09 -6.87
N ARG A 501 -35.93 -19.27 -7.37
CA ARG A 501 -36.66 -20.53 -7.18
C ARG A 501 -36.80 -20.91 -5.69
N LEU A 502 -35.76 -20.66 -4.89
CA LEU A 502 -35.80 -20.90 -3.45
C LEU A 502 -36.75 -19.93 -2.72
N GLY A 503 -36.85 -18.69 -3.20
CA GLY A 503 -37.79 -17.69 -2.69
C GLY A 503 -39.25 -18.02 -3.02
N GLU A 504 -39.52 -18.55 -4.21
CA GLU A 504 -40.85 -19.01 -4.63
C GLU A 504 -41.32 -20.23 -3.84
N GLY A 505 -40.47 -21.23 -3.63
CA GLY A 505 -40.78 -22.41 -2.82
C GLY A 505 -41.07 -22.13 -1.34
N LYS A 506 -40.55 -21.01 -0.80
CA LYS A 506 -40.89 -20.54 0.57
C LYS A 506 -42.22 -19.81 0.64
N ARG A 507 -42.72 -19.26 -0.48
CA ARG A 507 -44.03 -18.58 -0.56
C ARG A 507 -45.17 -19.56 -0.78
N THR A 508 -44.96 -20.63 -1.56
CA THR A 508 -45.95 -21.70 -1.76
C THR A 508 -46.26 -22.45 -0.45
N ASN A 509 -45.26 -22.67 0.41
CA ASN A 509 -45.47 -23.37 1.70
C ASN A 509 -46.18 -22.53 2.78
N ARG A 510 -46.48 -21.24 2.52
CA ARG A 510 -47.25 -20.39 3.45
C ARG A 510 -48.73 -20.30 3.11
N THR A 511 -49.16 -20.83 1.95
CA THR A 511 -50.55 -20.72 1.48
C THR A 511 -51.40 -21.98 1.70
N ASP A 512 -50.81 -23.10 2.12
CA ASP A 512 -51.51 -24.38 2.34
C ASP A 512 -51.90 -24.66 3.80
N SER A 513 -52.00 -23.64 4.67
CA SER A 513 -52.39 -23.81 6.08
C SER A 513 -53.65 -23.03 6.46
N ILE A 514 -54.68 -23.09 5.62
CA ILE A 514 -56.08 -22.84 6.03
C ILE A 514 -56.96 -23.82 5.27
N ASP A 515 -56.99 -25.09 5.67
CA ASP A 515 -58.23 -25.87 5.77
C ASP A 515 -57.94 -27.25 6.39
N SER A 516 -58.31 -27.43 7.66
CA SER A 516 -58.81 -28.71 8.21
C SER A 516 -59.00 -28.55 9.72
N GLY A 517 -60.18 -28.09 10.11
CA GLY A 517 -60.68 -28.26 11.46
C GLY A 517 -61.31 -29.64 11.66
N LEU A 518 -61.29 -30.07 12.93
CA LEU A 518 -62.13 -31.09 13.58
C LEU A 518 -61.71 -32.57 13.48
N SER A 519 -61.02 -33.04 14.53
CA SER A 519 -61.59 -34.06 15.43
C SER A 519 -60.81 -34.13 16.74
N GLN A 520 -61.53 -34.00 17.86
CA GLN A 520 -61.10 -34.25 19.24
C GLN A 520 -60.79 -35.74 19.48
N GLY A 521 -59.86 -36.02 20.41
CA GLY A 521 -59.67 -37.35 21.00
C GLY A 521 -58.52 -37.34 22.01
N GLN A 522 -58.86 -37.53 23.27
CA GLN A 522 -58.04 -37.40 24.48
C GLN A 522 -57.20 -38.66 24.81
N ASP A 523 -56.16 -38.43 25.62
CA ASP A 523 -55.68 -39.26 26.76
C ASP A 523 -54.51 -40.29 26.65
N ILE A 524 -53.46 -39.95 27.44
CA ILE A 524 -52.74 -40.73 28.48
C ILE A 524 -51.75 -41.86 28.10
N SER A 525 -50.46 -41.51 28.28
CA SER A 525 -49.41 -42.15 29.11
C SER A 525 -49.05 -43.66 29.03
N SER A 526 -47.79 -43.87 28.65
CA SER A 526 -46.72 -44.58 29.39
C SER A 526 -46.47 -46.10 29.23
N LYS A 527 -45.17 -46.37 28.98
CA LYS A 527 -44.28 -47.42 29.54
C LYS A 527 -44.16 -48.81 28.88
N LEU A 528 -42.96 -49.00 28.32
CA LEU A 528 -41.91 -49.98 28.70
C LEU A 528 -42.04 -51.44 28.23
N GLY A 529 -41.03 -51.93 27.47
CA GLY A 529 -40.78 -53.37 27.35
C GLY A 529 -39.86 -53.85 26.21
N ARG A 530 -38.53 -53.75 26.41
CA ARG A 530 -37.44 -54.69 26.02
C ARG A 530 -37.44 -55.44 24.67
N ASP A 531 -36.51 -55.03 23.80
CA ASP A 531 -35.30 -55.76 23.34
C ASP A 531 -35.39 -57.21 22.79
N TRP A 532 -35.07 -57.40 21.50
CA TRP A 532 -33.94 -58.21 20.96
C TRP A 532 -34.03 -58.40 19.42
N GLY A 533 -33.00 -57.92 18.71
CA GLY A 533 -32.26 -58.60 17.62
C GLY A 533 -32.93 -58.95 16.27
N GLY A 534 -32.31 -58.48 15.16
CA GLY A 534 -32.34 -59.22 13.88
C GLY A 534 -32.33 -58.41 12.59
N LYS A 535 -31.12 -58.05 12.15
CA LYS A 535 -30.67 -57.70 10.78
C LYS A 535 -31.37 -58.45 9.62
N ASP A 536 -31.71 -57.75 8.54
CA ASP A 536 -30.91 -57.64 7.28
C ASP A 536 -31.78 -57.10 6.14
N ASP A 537 -31.34 -56.04 5.45
CA ASP A 537 -31.95 -55.54 4.22
C ASP A 537 -30.89 -55.39 3.09
N VAL A 538 -31.17 -56.15 2.03
CA VAL A 538 -31.17 -55.75 0.61
C VAL A 538 -29.84 -55.51 -0.12
N LYS A 539 -29.62 -56.37 -1.13
CA LYS A 539 -28.82 -56.12 -2.33
C LYS A 539 -29.50 -56.71 -3.56
N ASN A 540 -29.55 -55.94 -4.65
CA ASN A 540 -29.49 -56.30 -6.09
C ASN A 540 -30.17 -55.15 -6.89
N VAL A 541 -29.50 -54.34 -7.72
CA VAL A 541 -28.71 -54.56 -8.96
C VAL A 541 -29.50 -55.25 -10.08
N LEU A 542 -29.78 -54.52 -11.17
CA LEU A 542 -29.46 -54.87 -12.57
C LEU A 542 -29.73 -53.66 -13.49
N MET A 543 -28.72 -53.15 -14.23
CA MET A 543 -28.48 -53.29 -15.69
C MET A 543 -29.66 -52.88 -16.59
N ARG A 544 -29.48 -52.19 -17.74
CA ARG A 544 -28.60 -52.60 -18.84
C ARG A 544 -28.48 -51.50 -19.93
N GLU A 545 -27.23 -51.28 -20.33
CA GLU A 545 -26.69 -50.95 -21.66
C GLU A 545 -27.61 -50.90 -22.91
N LYS A 546 -27.35 -49.90 -23.80
CA LYS A 546 -26.71 -49.98 -25.15
C LYS A 546 -27.38 -49.09 -26.22
N GLY A 547 -26.56 -48.41 -27.03
CA GLY A 547 -26.96 -47.86 -28.33
C GLY A 547 -26.00 -46.81 -28.89
N LYS A 548 -25.19 -47.19 -29.89
CA LYS A 548 -24.16 -46.42 -30.61
C LYS A 548 -24.70 -45.72 -31.88
N ALA A 549 -23.86 -44.82 -32.42
CA ALA A 549 -23.66 -44.45 -33.84
C ALA A 549 -24.65 -43.43 -34.45
N GLN A 550 -24.34 -42.59 -35.44
CA GLN A 550 -23.15 -42.25 -36.25
C GLN A 550 -23.50 -41.02 -37.12
N ASN A 551 -22.47 -40.32 -37.64
CA ASN A 551 -22.43 -39.51 -38.89
C ASN A 551 -23.32 -38.25 -38.96
N GLY A 552 -23.03 -37.18 -39.71
CA GLY A 552 -22.01 -36.82 -40.69
C GLY A 552 -22.23 -35.33 -41.07
N VAL A 553 -21.17 -34.56 -41.38
CA VAL A 553 -20.80 -34.07 -42.75
C VAL A 553 -21.61 -32.88 -43.27
N THR A 554 -20.92 -31.73 -43.49
CA THR A 554 -20.85 -30.83 -44.70
C THR A 554 -20.54 -29.39 -44.27
N THR A 555 -19.34 -28.79 -44.47
CA THR A 555 -18.73 -28.10 -45.64
C THR A 555 -19.42 -26.84 -46.21
N LYS A 556 -18.58 -25.79 -46.34
CA LYS A 556 -18.45 -24.74 -47.40
C LYS A 556 -19.48 -23.58 -47.40
N GLU A 557 -19.21 -22.34 -47.85
CA GLU A 557 -18.23 -21.69 -48.77
C GLU A 557 -18.26 -20.15 -48.48
N ALA A 558 -17.16 -19.36 -48.51
CA ALA A 558 -16.46 -18.67 -49.62
C ALA A 558 -17.00 -17.29 -50.09
N GLY A 559 -16.05 -16.37 -50.37
CA GLY A 559 -16.17 -15.07 -51.06
C GLY A 559 -15.21 -14.03 -50.44
N LYS A 560 -13.98 -13.71 -50.91
CA LYS A 560 -13.48 -13.22 -52.22
C LYS A 560 -14.24 -11.94 -52.63
N THR A 561 -13.67 -10.74 -52.84
CA THR A 561 -12.56 -10.38 -53.76
C THR A 561 -12.21 -8.85 -53.67
N ARG A 562 -10.91 -8.54 -53.51
CA ARG A 562 -10.03 -7.54 -54.20
C ARG A 562 -10.37 -6.04 -54.45
N MET A 563 -9.30 -5.25 -54.20
CA MET A 563 -8.69 -4.14 -55.01
C MET A 563 -9.47 -2.80 -55.02
N ARG A 564 -8.85 -1.61 -54.95
CA ARG A 564 -7.64 -1.16 -55.67
C ARG A 564 -7.10 0.16 -55.07
N GLU A 565 -5.78 0.33 -55.19
CA GLU A 565 -5.00 1.55 -54.98
C GLU A 565 -5.47 2.73 -55.85
N ALA A 566 -5.23 3.96 -55.38
CA ALA A 566 -4.54 5.02 -56.13
C ALA A 566 -4.28 6.23 -55.21
N GLY A 567 -3.02 6.62 -55.05
CA GLY A 567 -2.62 7.87 -54.41
C GLY A 567 -2.58 9.04 -55.40
N VAL A 568 -2.56 10.27 -54.87
CA VAL A 568 -2.09 11.47 -55.58
C VAL A 568 -1.36 12.40 -54.60
N LYS A 569 -0.14 12.78 -54.99
CA LYS A 569 0.69 13.88 -54.45
C LYS A 569 0.27 15.22 -55.04
N GLN A 570 0.48 16.33 -54.30
CA GLN A 570 1.18 17.58 -54.71
C GLN A 570 1.01 18.63 -53.57
N LYS A 571 2.05 19.23 -52.94
CA LYS A 571 3.11 20.20 -53.32
C LYS A 571 2.72 21.71 -53.15
N ALA A 572 3.28 22.31 -52.10
CA ALA A 572 4.07 23.56 -52.00
C ALA A 572 3.53 25.01 -52.24
N SER A 573 4.09 25.91 -51.41
CA SER A 573 4.25 27.39 -51.45
C SER A 573 3.04 28.25 -51.03
N GLU A 574 3.14 29.39 -50.31
CA GLU A 574 4.09 30.52 -50.41
C GLU A 574 4.34 31.27 -49.08
N LYS A 575 5.48 32.00 -49.04
CA LYS A 575 5.85 33.08 -48.13
C LYS A 575 5.08 34.37 -48.48
N ASN A 576 4.77 35.22 -47.49
CA ASN A 576 5.06 36.65 -47.63
C ASN A 576 5.16 37.43 -46.32
N SER A 577 6.04 38.42 -46.35
CA SER A 577 6.54 39.29 -45.29
C SER A 577 5.98 40.71 -45.37
N SER A 578 5.76 41.39 -44.24
CA SER A 578 5.85 42.86 -44.03
C SER A 578 5.28 43.19 -42.63
N ARG A 579 5.70 44.18 -41.83
CA ARG A 579 6.69 45.27 -41.88
C ARG A 579 6.82 45.82 -40.45
N LYS A 580 8.00 46.38 -40.13
CA LYS A 580 8.33 47.22 -38.95
C LYS A 580 7.53 48.54 -38.92
N VAL A 581 7.13 48.97 -37.72
CA VAL A 581 7.10 50.35 -37.17
C VAL A 581 7.14 50.16 -35.63
N GLY A 582 7.98 50.71 -34.75
CA GLY A 582 8.88 51.86 -34.78
C GLY A 582 8.26 53.08 -34.10
N SER A 583 8.39 53.25 -32.77
CA SER A 583 8.59 54.57 -32.10
C SER A 583 8.72 54.51 -30.57
N LYS A 584 9.73 55.23 -30.06
CA LYS A 584 9.99 55.67 -28.68
C LYS A 584 9.05 56.83 -28.27
N LYS A 585 8.78 56.98 -26.96
CA LYS A 585 9.01 58.19 -26.12
C LYS A 585 8.41 57.98 -24.71
N GLU A 586 9.22 58.11 -23.65
CA GLU A 586 9.33 59.28 -22.73
C GLU A 586 8.01 59.59 -22.00
N GLU A 587 7.92 59.27 -20.70
CA GLU A 587 8.29 60.12 -19.55
C GLU A 587 7.12 61.04 -19.12
N LYS A 588 6.53 60.78 -17.94
CA LYS A 588 6.37 61.74 -16.82
C LYS A 588 5.32 61.31 -15.78
N THR A 589 5.80 61.21 -14.54
CA THR A 589 5.26 61.75 -13.27
C THR A 589 3.76 61.76 -13.00
N GLY A 590 3.38 61.30 -11.81
CA GLY A 590 2.20 61.82 -11.12
C GLY A 590 1.78 61.03 -9.90
N THR A 591 2.32 61.44 -8.73
CA THR A 591 1.87 61.17 -7.34
C THR A 591 1.95 59.76 -6.77
#